data_AF-A0A2M7WXG1-F1
#
_entry.id   AF-A0A2M7WXG1-F1
#
_cell.length_a   1.000
_cell.length_b   1.000
_cell.length_c   1.000
_cell.angle_alpha   90.00
_cell.angle_beta   90.00
_cell.angle_gamma   90.00
#
_symmetry.space_group_name_H-M   'P 1'
#
loop_
_entity.id
_entity.type
_entity.pdbx_description
1 polymer ?
#
loop_
_entity_poly.entity_id
_entity_poly.type
_entity_poly.pdbx_seq_one_letter_code
_entity_poly.pdbx_strand_id
1 'polypeptide(L)'
;MDTRGLTNFNDLSGLNGVLVVFDSCRYDSGTLAKTPNLNQVGPLMRAWTLSTYTPAAHAAMFLGHLPSISLPLVPYYNEIVRQPWRITTGPSRDTRKGCGILFQGNNVIDGYRRMGFHVLGIGGVSQFSSGSFLREAFPWSEFVYYGPDMDEEPLAERKPASFPLNHVTEIVALLAGKDRWFLFINCPETHYPYDWGEGIPEEVRGVFPLLGKALNLRSNRLGPVERQQLAMQAPGMHQMQIKSLEAMDRKLGDLFIQLKLVSKKNIYVFVCGDHGENFGESGLYGHMHPTEECLSVPLWMGIL
;
A
#
# COMPACT_ATOMS: atom_id res chain seq x y z
N MET A 1 -18.30 13.21 -7.59
CA MET A 1 -17.31 12.57 -6.71
C MET A 1 -16.48 13.68 -6.10
N ASP A 2 -16.35 13.73 -4.77
CA ASP A 2 -15.47 14.68 -4.10
C ASP A 2 -14.02 14.22 -4.29
N THR A 3 -13.22 14.96 -5.05
CA THR A 3 -11.81 14.66 -5.33
C THR A 3 -10.87 15.33 -4.34
N ARG A 4 -11.42 15.99 -3.30
CA ARG A 4 -10.68 16.74 -2.29
C ARG A 4 -9.65 17.70 -2.90
N GLY A 5 -10.07 18.39 -3.97
CA GLY A 5 -9.26 19.38 -4.67
C GLY A 5 -8.17 18.82 -5.60
N LEU A 6 -7.96 17.50 -5.67
CA LEU A 6 -6.91 16.91 -6.51
C LEU A 6 -7.06 17.29 -7.99
N THR A 7 -8.29 17.29 -8.49
CA THR A 7 -8.60 17.65 -9.88
C THR A 7 -8.41 19.14 -10.21
N ASN A 8 -8.19 20.00 -9.20
CA ASN A 8 -7.88 21.41 -9.41
C ASN A 8 -6.43 21.62 -9.88
N PHE A 9 -5.58 20.61 -9.70
CA PHE A 9 -4.19 20.63 -10.15
C PHE A 9 -4.11 19.93 -11.50
N ASN A 10 -3.61 20.63 -12.52
CA ASN A 10 -3.26 20.01 -13.80
C ASN A 10 -1.81 19.49 -13.84
N ASP A 11 -0.97 20.01 -12.95
CA ASP A 11 0.44 19.67 -12.81
C ASP A 11 0.71 19.36 -11.33
N LEU A 12 1.11 18.12 -11.02
CA LEU A 12 1.40 17.71 -9.65
C LEU A 12 2.88 17.96 -9.27
N SER A 13 3.72 18.40 -10.20
CA SER A 13 5.15 18.63 -9.93
C SER A 13 5.43 19.86 -9.05
N GLY A 14 4.43 20.71 -8.82
CA GLY A 14 4.51 21.82 -7.86
C GLY A 14 4.24 21.42 -6.41
N LEU A 15 3.75 20.20 -6.17
CA LEU A 15 3.35 19.68 -4.86
C LEU A 15 4.38 18.72 -4.29
N ASN A 16 4.32 18.51 -2.97
CA ASN A 16 4.92 17.34 -2.34
C ASN A 16 3.98 16.13 -2.50
N GLY A 17 4.52 14.92 -2.38
CA GLY A 17 3.77 13.71 -2.67
C GLY A 17 3.90 12.62 -1.63
N VAL A 18 2.81 11.91 -1.38
CA VAL A 18 2.78 10.72 -0.52
C VAL A 18 2.11 9.56 -1.26
N LEU A 19 2.76 8.41 -1.25
CA LEU A 19 2.19 7.12 -1.62
C LEU A 19 2.27 6.16 -0.43
N VAL A 20 1.13 5.75 0.11
CA VAL A 20 1.03 4.70 1.14
C VAL A 20 0.41 3.46 0.50
N VAL A 21 1.04 2.30 0.70
CA VAL A 21 0.59 1.03 0.15
C VAL A 21 0.42 0.01 1.26
N PHE A 22 -0.80 -0.48 1.44
CA PHE A 22 -1.13 -1.55 2.39
C PHE A 22 -0.93 -2.91 1.73
N ASP A 23 -0.16 -3.80 2.37
CA ASP A 23 0.04 -5.17 1.90
C ASP A 23 -1.25 -5.98 2.08
N SER A 24 -1.74 -6.56 0.98
CA SER A 24 -2.86 -7.51 0.96
C SER A 24 -4.21 -6.97 1.47
N CYS A 25 -4.40 -5.65 1.50
CA CYS A 25 -5.64 -5.04 1.98
C CYS A 25 -6.78 -5.15 0.95
N ARG A 26 -7.84 -5.89 1.31
CA ARG A 26 -9.03 -6.04 0.46
C ARG A 26 -9.91 -4.79 0.46
N TYR A 27 -10.62 -4.58 -0.66
CA TYR A 27 -11.60 -3.50 -0.76
C TYR A 27 -12.72 -3.60 0.28
N ASP A 28 -13.26 -4.79 0.53
CA ASP A 28 -14.36 -5.00 1.48
C ASP A 28 -13.92 -4.77 2.94
N SER A 29 -12.69 -5.11 3.31
CA SER A 29 -12.07 -4.65 4.58
C SER A 29 -12.11 -3.13 4.69
N GLY A 30 -11.78 -2.42 3.60
CA GLY A 30 -11.89 -0.97 3.50
C GLY A 30 -13.31 -0.44 3.74
N THR A 31 -14.33 -1.13 3.23
CA THR A 31 -15.74 -0.72 3.41
C THR A 31 -16.25 -0.94 4.84
N LEU A 32 -15.72 -1.93 5.54
CA LEU A 32 -16.14 -2.32 6.89
C LEU A 32 -15.36 -1.57 7.98
N ALA A 33 -14.12 -1.16 7.69
CA ALA A 33 -13.26 -0.45 8.64
C ALA A 33 -13.73 1.00 8.89
N LYS A 34 -13.64 1.45 10.14
CA LYS A 34 -13.78 2.87 10.47
C LYS A 34 -12.51 3.64 10.10
N THR A 35 -12.61 4.44 9.03
CA THR A 35 -11.46 5.12 8.39
C THR A 35 -11.60 6.66 8.33
N PRO A 36 -11.86 7.37 9.45
CA PRO A 36 -12.12 8.81 9.44
C PRO A 36 -10.95 9.65 8.92
N ASN A 37 -9.69 9.21 9.05
CA ASN A 37 -8.54 9.98 8.59
C ASN A 37 -8.30 9.80 7.08
N LEU A 38 -8.43 8.58 6.57
CA LEU A 38 -8.39 8.30 5.13
C LEU A 38 -9.55 8.99 4.40
N ASN A 39 -10.74 9.04 5.00
CA ASN A 39 -11.89 9.73 4.43
C ASN A 39 -11.73 11.27 4.36
N GLN A 40 -10.75 11.84 5.07
CA GLN A 40 -10.35 13.24 4.88
C GLN A 40 -9.51 13.41 3.60
N VAL A 41 -8.71 12.42 3.22
CA VAL A 41 -7.93 12.41 1.97
C VAL A 41 -8.86 12.30 0.76
N GLY A 42 -9.87 11.45 0.79
CA GLY A 42 -10.80 11.26 -0.32
C GLY A 42 -11.86 10.22 0.01
N PRO A 43 -12.87 10.01 -0.85
CA PRO A 43 -13.78 8.89 -0.70
C PRO A 43 -13.04 7.56 -0.93
N LEU A 44 -13.44 6.51 -0.20
CA LEU A 44 -13.01 5.15 -0.51
C LEU A 44 -13.52 4.73 -1.89
N MET A 45 -12.59 4.39 -2.77
CA MET A 45 -12.87 3.86 -4.10
C MET A 45 -12.51 2.40 -4.21
N ARG A 46 -13.33 1.67 -4.97
CA ARG A 46 -13.00 0.32 -5.42
C ARG A 46 -12.05 0.42 -6.61
N ALA A 47 -10.82 -0.05 -6.43
CA ALA A 47 -9.82 -0.10 -7.48
C ALA A 47 -9.40 -1.54 -7.77
N TRP A 48 -8.77 -1.73 -8.93
CA TRP A 48 -8.29 -3.02 -9.40
C TRP A 48 -6.78 -2.97 -9.55
N THR A 49 -6.08 -3.82 -8.81
CA THR A 49 -4.63 -3.97 -8.94
C THR A 49 -4.27 -4.69 -10.25
N LEU A 50 -3.05 -4.45 -10.73
CA LEU A 50 -2.50 -5.10 -11.93
C LEU A 50 -1.82 -6.44 -11.62
N SER A 51 -1.65 -6.79 -10.34
CA SER A 51 -1.03 -8.05 -9.92
C SER A 51 -1.51 -8.45 -8.52
N THR A 52 -1.69 -9.75 -8.29
CA THR A 52 -2.07 -10.32 -6.99
C THR A 52 -0.84 -10.79 -6.19
N TYR A 53 0.29 -10.13 -6.38
CA TYR A 53 1.57 -10.42 -5.75
C TYR A 53 2.40 -9.16 -5.56
N THR A 54 2.89 -8.94 -4.34
CA THR A 54 3.54 -7.71 -3.86
C THR A 54 4.63 -7.17 -4.81
N PRO A 55 5.70 -7.90 -5.21
CA PRO A 55 6.72 -7.35 -6.10
C PRO A 55 6.18 -6.85 -7.43
N ALA A 56 5.25 -7.60 -8.05
CA ALA A 56 4.70 -7.24 -9.35
C ALA A 56 3.69 -6.09 -9.25
N ALA A 57 2.89 -6.03 -8.18
CA ALA A 57 1.97 -4.92 -7.93
C ALA A 57 2.74 -3.61 -7.70
N HIS A 58 3.77 -3.65 -6.84
CA HIS A 58 4.64 -2.50 -6.59
C HIS A 58 5.46 -2.10 -7.82
N ALA A 59 5.93 -3.06 -8.64
CA ALA A 59 6.61 -2.75 -9.89
C ALA A 59 5.71 -1.93 -10.83
N ALA A 60 4.43 -2.29 -10.94
CA ALA A 60 3.46 -1.53 -11.74
C ALA A 60 3.28 -0.10 -11.20
N MET A 61 3.16 0.06 -9.87
CA MET A 61 3.08 1.39 -9.23
C MET A 61 4.33 2.22 -9.48
N PHE A 62 5.52 1.63 -9.36
CA PHE A 62 6.79 2.30 -9.65
C PHE A 62 6.97 2.60 -11.14
N LEU A 63 6.25 1.90 -12.02
CA LEU A 63 6.14 2.23 -13.44
C LEU A 63 5.07 3.30 -13.75
N GLY A 64 4.40 3.84 -12.72
CA GLY A 64 3.42 4.91 -12.84
C GLY A 64 1.95 4.46 -12.88
N HIS A 65 1.69 3.17 -12.64
CA HIS A 65 0.35 2.58 -12.70
C HIS A 65 -0.16 2.22 -11.30
N LEU A 66 -1.00 3.09 -10.74
CA LEU A 66 -1.73 2.81 -9.50
C LEU A 66 -2.89 1.84 -9.76
N PRO A 67 -3.46 1.20 -8.72
CA PRO A 67 -4.71 0.45 -8.86
C PRO A 67 -5.78 1.29 -9.55
N SER A 68 -6.43 0.72 -10.55
CA SER A 68 -7.28 1.46 -11.48
C SER A 68 -8.76 1.41 -11.10
N ILE A 69 -9.48 2.52 -11.23
CA ILE A 69 -10.95 2.51 -11.11
C ILE A 69 -11.60 2.50 -12.49
N SER A 70 -12.69 1.75 -12.64
CA SER A 70 -13.44 1.71 -13.90
C SER A 70 -14.31 2.96 -14.08
N LEU A 71 -15.02 3.37 -13.03
CA LEU A 71 -15.90 4.55 -13.01
C LEU A 71 -15.90 5.20 -11.61
N PRO A 72 -16.17 6.52 -11.51
CA PRO A 72 -16.41 7.45 -12.61
C PRO A 72 -15.13 7.85 -13.38
N LEU A 73 -15.30 8.37 -14.61
CA LEU A 73 -14.19 8.88 -15.43
C LEU A 73 -13.72 10.25 -14.92
N VAL A 74 -12.82 10.25 -13.94
CA VAL A 74 -12.30 11.45 -13.29
C VAL A 74 -10.77 11.47 -13.39
N PRO A 75 -10.12 12.64 -13.60
CA PRO A 75 -8.66 12.74 -13.62
C PRO A 75 -8.03 12.12 -12.37
N TYR A 76 -6.85 11.52 -12.55
CA TYR A 76 -6.01 10.84 -11.54
C TYR A 76 -6.53 9.50 -11.06
N TYR A 77 -7.83 9.35 -10.92
CA TYR A 77 -8.44 8.08 -10.55
C TYR A 77 -8.51 7.10 -11.73
N ASN A 78 -8.70 7.62 -12.94
CA ASN A 78 -8.82 6.82 -14.15
C ASN A 78 -7.70 7.15 -15.15
N GLU A 79 -6.92 6.14 -15.51
CA GLU A 79 -5.76 6.30 -16.38
C GLU A 79 -6.10 6.83 -17.79
N ILE A 80 -7.29 6.50 -18.31
CA ILE A 80 -7.75 6.92 -19.64
C ILE A 80 -8.01 8.43 -19.66
N VAL A 81 -8.43 9.01 -18.53
CA VAL A 81 -8.67 10.45 -18.39
C VAL A 81 -7.37 11.20 -18.12
N ARG A 82 -6.69 10.84 -17.02
CA ARG A 82 -5.40 11.42 -16.65
C ARG A 82 -4.72 10.56 -15.60
N GLN A 83 -3.50 10.09 -15.86
CA GLN A 83 -2.70 9.38 -14.85
C GLN A 83 -2.05 10.36 -13.87
N PRO A 84 -1.81 9.99 -12.61
CA PRO A 84 -0.97 10.79 -11.71
C PRO A 84 0.45 10.96 -12.26
N TRP A 85 1.03 9.85 -12.72
CA TRP A 85 2.39 9.78 -13.20
C TRP A 85 2.46 9.06 -14.54
N ARG A 86 3.47 9.43 -15.33
CA ARG A 86 3.85 8.71 -16.54
C ARG A 86 5.35 8.75 -16.70
N ILE A 87 5.95 7.64 -17.12
CA ILE A 87 7.37 7.58 -17.48
C ILE A 87 7.48 7.79 -18.99
N THR A 88 8.43 8.62 -19.41
CA THR A 88 8.71 8.85 -20.83
C THR A 88 9.14 7.55 -21.50
N THR A 89 8.49 7.20 -22.61
CA THR A 89 8.82 5.99 -23.41
C THR A 89 9.31 6.34 -24.82
N GLY A 90 9.33 7.64 -25.16
CA GLY A 90 9.91 8.15 -26.40
C GLY A 90 9.13 9.33 -26.98
N PRO A 91 9.74 10.09 -27.91
CA PRO A 91 9.27 11.42 -28.31
C PRO A 91 7.83 11.49 -28.86
N SER A 92 7.32 10.38 -29.41
CA SER A 92 5.98 10.30 -30.01
C SER A 92 4.85 10.08 -28.99
N ARG A 93 5.16 9.63 -27.76
CA ARG A 93 4.18 9.40 -26.68
C ARG A 93 4.33 10.36 -25.50
N ASP A 94 5.37 11.19 -25.53
CA ASP A 94 5.75 12.11 -24.46
C ASP A 94 5.00 13.44 -24.54
N THR A 95 3.69 13.42 -24.28
CA THR A 95 2.94 14.66 -24.05
C THR A 95 2.53 14.78 -22.59
N ARG A 96 2.74 15.95 -21.97
CA ARG A 96 2.15 16.28 -20.65
C ARG A 96 0.61 16.22 -20.66
N LYS A 97 -0.01 16.21 -21.86
CA LYS A 97 -1.45 16.01 -22.00
C LYS A 97 -1.80 14.61 -21.48
N GLY A 98 -2.57 14.56 -20.38
CA GLY A 98 -3.10 13.31 -19.82
C GLY A 98 -2.28 12.70 -18.69
N CYS A 99 -1.31 13.43 -18.09
CA CYS A 99 -0.72 13.03 -16.81
C CYS A 99 -0.47 14.23 -15.88
N GLY A 100 -0.42 14.00 -14.57
CA GLY A 100 -0.08 15.02 -13.57
C GLY A 100 1.42 15.34 -13.54
N ILE A 101 2.26 14.32 -13.73
CA ILE A 101 3.72 14.46 -13.88
C ILE A 101 4.21 13.52 -14.97
N LEU A 102 5.11 14.03 -15.81
CA LEU A 102 5.84 13.25 -16.80
C LEU A 102 7.29 13.13 -16.34
N PHE A 103 7.73 11.92 -16.04
CA PHE A 103 9.06 11.62 -15.53
C PHE A 103 10.00 11.17 -16.64
N GLN A 104 11.23 11.68 -16.61
CA GLN A 104 12.39 11.04 -17.24
C GLN A 104 13.00 10.02 -16.26
N GLY A 105 13.61 8.96 -16.77
CA GLY A 105 14.25 7.92 -15.94
C GLY A 105 13.56 6.57 -16.06
N ASN A 106 13.93 5.64 -15.18
CA ASN A 106 13.50 4.24 -15.27
C ASN A 106 12.20 3.94 -14.54
N ASN A 107 11.86 4.72 -13.51
CA ASN A 107 10.69 4.54 -12.65
C ASN A 107 10.30 5.88 -11.99
N VAL A 108 9.15 5.91 -11.30
CA VAL A 108 8.63 7.09 -10.56
C VAL A 108 9.65 7.60 -9.53
N ILE A 109 10.36 6.71 -8.86
CA ILE A 109 11.35 7.06 -7.83
C ILE A 109 12.55 7.79 -8.46
N ASP A 110 13.15 7.22 -9.50
CA ASP A 110 14.22 7.86 -10.29
C ASP A 110 13.74 9.18 -10.90
N GLY A 111 12.50 9.22 -11.39
CA GLY A 111 11.85 10.42 -11.92
C GLY A 111 11.80 11.58 -10.92
N TYR A 112 11.35 11.31 -9.69
CA TYR A 112 11.35 12.32 -8.64
C TYR A 112 12.76 12.84 -8.32
N ARG A 113 13.74 11.94 -8.21
CA ARG A 113 15.13 12.31 -7.92
C ARG A 113 15.73 13.19 -9.01
N ARG A 114 15.51 12.86 -10.28
CA ARG A 114 15.95 13.67 -11.43
C ARG A 114 15.30 15.05 -11.47
N MET A 115 14.08 15.17 -10.94
CA MET A 115 13.40 16.46 -10.76
C MET A 115 13.84 17.23 -9.50
N GLY A 116 14.87 16.74 -8.78
CA GLY A 116 15.44 17.40 -7.61
C GLY A 116 14.62 17.26 -6.33
N PHE A 117 13.72 16.27 -6.25
CA PHE A 117 13.00 15.96 -5.02
C PHE A 117 13.89 15.14 -4.07
N HIS A 118 13.77 15.41 -2.78
CA HIS A 118 14.18 14.44 -1.77
C HIS A 118 13.20 13.27 -1.76
N VAL A 119 13.65 12.07 -2.04
CA VAL A 119 12.83 10.86 -1.96
C VAL A 119 13.13 10.17 -0.63
N LEU A 120 12.07 9.76 0.07
CA LEU A 120 12.15 8.91 1.25
C LEU A 120 11.23 7.70 1.06
N GLY A 121 11.80 6.50 1.07
CA GLY A 121 11.04 5.25 1.11
C GLY A 121 11.06 4.62 2.51
N ILE A 122 9.93 4.07 2.92
CA ILE A 122 9.77 3.35 4.19
C ILE A 122 9.17 1.98 3.88
N GLY A 123 9.83 0.90 4.31
CA GLY A 123 9.39 -0.48 4.06
C GLY A 123 9.10 -1.26 5.34
N GLY A 124 8.00 -2.03 5.33
CA GLY A 124 7.66 -2.94 6.43
C GLY A 124 7.51 -4.41 6.03
N VAL A 125 7.42 -4.73 4.74
CA VAL A 125 7.40 -6.12 4.24
C VAL A 125 8.77 -6.55 3.71
N SER A 126 9.06 -7.84 3.80
CA SER A 126 10.37 -8.40 3.45
C SER A 126 10.76 -8.21 1.98
N GLN A 127 9.81 -7.98 1.09
CA GLN A 127 10.08 -7.61 -0.31
C GLN A 127 10.76 -6.23 -0.46
N PHE A 128 10.92 -5.47 0.63
CA PHE A 128 11.72 -4.24 0.73
C PHE A 128 12.98 -4.39 1.58
N SER A 129 13.35 -5.60 2.02
CA SER A 129 14.60 -5.85 2.73
C SER A 129 15.81 -5.57 1.84
N SER A 130 17.00 -5.47 2.44
CA SER A 130 18.25 -5.31 1.70
C SER A 130 18.43 -6.39 0.63
N GLY A 131 18.84 -6.00 -0.58
CA GLY A 131 19.07 -6.90 -1.73
C GLY A 131 17.80 -7.35 -2.48
N SER A 132 16.61 -6.92 -2.05
CA SER A 132 15.36 -7.23 -2.75
C SER A 132 15.12 -6.33 -3.97
N PHE A 133 14.37 -6.82 -4.96
CA PHE A 133 14.05 -6.08 -6.18
C PHE A 133 13.38 -4.72 -5.91
N LEU A 134 12.42 -4.65 -4.97
CA LEU A 134 11.75 -3.37 -4.67
C LEU A 134 12.66 -2.41 -3.92
N ARG A 135 13.57 -2.93 -3.07
CA ARG A 135 14.55 -2.11 -2.35
C ARG A 135 15.54 -1.42 -3.28
N GLU A 136 15.90 -2.06 -4.39
CA GLU A 136 16.80 -1.51 -5.42
C GLU A 136 16.20 -0.31 -6.17
N ALA A 137 14.89 -0.07 -6.07
CA ALA A 137 14.27 1.14 -6.63
C ALA A 137 14.72 2.43 -5.91
N PHE A 138 15.27 2.32 -4.69
CA PHE A 138 15.67 3.43 -3.85
C PHE A 138 17.17 3.40 -3.56
N PRO A 139 17.86 4.56 -3.52
CA PRO A 139 19.23 4.63 -3.01
C PRO A 139 19.33 4.12 -1.58
N TRP A 140 20.54 3.71 -1.19
CA TRP A 140 20.75 3.21 0.15
C TRP A 140 20.41 4.25 1.24
N SER A 141 20.76 5.51 1.03
CA SER A 141 20.54 6.63 1.97
C SER A 141 19.12 7.21 2.00
N GLU A 142 18.23 6.74 1.12
CA GLU A 142 16.89 7.30 0.91
C GLU A 142 15.78 6.28 1.23
N PHE A 143 16.11 5.24 2.00
CA PHE A 143 15.16 4.20 2.37
C PHE A 143 15.41 3.67 3.79
N VAL A 144 14.36 3.63 4.61
CA VAL A 144 14.37 3.03 5.96
C VAL A 144 13.53 1.77 5.95
N TYR A 145 14.08 0.68 6.49
CA TYR A 145 13.41 -0.61 6.58
C TYR A 145 13.16 -0.97 8.04
N TYR A 146 11.90 -1.22 8.39
CA TYR A 146 11.47 -1.62 9.74
C TYR A 146 11.04 -3.10 9.80
N GLY A 147 10.73 -3.70 8.65
CA GLY A 147 10.21 -5.05 8.60
C GLY A 147 11.18 -6.12 9.12
N PRO A 148 10.69 -7.35 9.35
CA PRO A 148 11.53 -8.47 9.73
C PRO A 148 12.51 -8.87 8.61
N ASP A 149 13.60 -9.54 8.97
CA ASP A 149 14.51 -10.10 7.96
C ASP A 149 13.81 -11.21 7.15
N MET A 150 14.28 -11.47 5.93
CA MET A 150 13.68 -12.42 4.98
C MET A 150 13.52 -13.86 5.53
N ASP A 151 14.29 -14.22 6.56
CA ASP A 151 14.32 -15.56 7.15
C ASP A 151 13.30 -15.76 8.29
N GLU A 152 12.45 -14.76 8.60
CA GLU A 152 11.42 -14.90 9.64
C GLU A 152 10.19 -15.72 9.19
N GLU A 153 9.61 -16.41 10.17
CA GLU A 153 8.40 -17.22 9.98
C GLU A 153 7.21 -16.36 9.55
N PRO A 154 6.57 -16.62 8.38
CA PRO A 154 5.57 -15.71 7.81
C PRO A 154 4.32 -15.46 8.67
N LEU A 155 4.07 -16.32 9.67
CA LEU A 155 2.92 -16.22 10.58
C LEU A 155 3.33 -15.84 12.01
N ALA A 156 4.58 -15.44 12.24
CA ALA A 156 5.03 -14.96 13.54
C ALA A 156 4.43 -13.57 13.85
N GLU A 157 4.05 -13.37 15.11
CA GLU A 157 3.66 -12.05 15.61
C GLU A 157 4.77 -11.03 15.38
N ARG A 158 4.36 -9.83 14.96
CA ARG A 158 5.27 -8.75 14.62
C ARG A 158 5.58 -7.92 15.86
N LYS A 159 6.80 -7.42 15.94
CA LYS A 159 7.18 -6.49 17.00
C LYS A 159 6.64 -5.10 16.68
N PRO A 160 6.25 -4.29 17.68
CA PRO A 160 5.83 -2.91 17.45
C PRO A 160 6.83 -2.07 16.63
N ALA A 161 8.14 -2.30 16.83
CA ALA A 161 9.18 -1.63 16.06
C ALA A 161 9.19 -1.98 14.57
N SER A 162 8.51 -3.05 14.17
CA SER A 162 8.46 -3.51 12.78
C SER A 162 7.33 -2.89 11.95
N PHE A 163 6.50 -2.04 12.57
CA PHE A 163 5.44 -1.33 11.89
C PHE A 163 5.91 0.08 11.48
N PRO A 164 6.04 0.38 10.18
CA PRO A 164 6.44 1.70 9.70
C PRO A 164 5.69 2.87 10.31
N LEU A 165 4.37 2.73 10.45
CA LEU A 165 3.51 3.78 10.99
C LEU A 165 3.66 3.99 12.50
N ASN A 166 4.44 3.17 13.21
CA ASN A 166 4.83 3.47 14.60
C ASN A 166 5.97 4.51 14.68
N HIS A 167 6.61 4.83 13.55
CA HIS A 167 7.77 5.71 13.49
C HIS A 167 7.46 7.07 12.83
N VAL A 168 6.20 7.52 12.89
CA VAL A 168 5.74 8.77 12.24
C VAL A 168 6.64 9.96 12.55
N THR A 169 7.01 10.15 13.82
CA THR A 169 7.87 11.27 14.24
C THR A 169 9.25 11.23 13.58
N GLU A 170 9.85 10.04 13.45
CA GLU A 170 11.14 9.86 12.78
C GLU A 170 11.01 10.13 11.27
N ILE A 171 9.99 9.56 10.64
CA ILE A 171 9.70 9.74 9.20
C ILE A 171 9.54 11.23 8.86
N VAL A 172 8.77 11.96 9.66
CA VAL A 172 8.53 13.39 9.45
C VAL A 172 9.82 14.20 9.68
N ALA A 173 10.62 13.85 10.69
CA ALA A 173 11.89 14.53 10.95
C ALA A 173 12.86 14.43 9.76
N LEU A 174 12.88 13.30 9.05
CA LEU A 174 13.70 13.12 7.84
C LEU A 174 13.27 14.03 6.68
N LEU A 175 11.99 14.41 6.63
CA LEU A 175 11.43 15.31 5.62
C LEU A 175 11.48 16.80 6.04
N ALA A 176 11.63 17.08 7.33
CA ALA A 176 11.61 18.44 7.85
C ALA A 176 12.69 19.31 7.19
N GLY A 177 12.30 20.52 6.77
CA GLY A 177 13.18 21.48 6.12
C GLY A 177 13.47 21.22 4.63
N LYS A 178 12.98 20.11 4.05
CA LYS A 178 13.07 19.86 2.60
C LYS A 178 11.97 20.65 1.86
N ASP A 179 12.33 21.37 0.80
CA ASP A 179 11.33 22.13 0.01
C ASP A 179 10.47 21.23 -0.88
N ARG A 180 11.10 20.24 -1.54
CA ARG A 180 10.47 19.31 -2.48
C ARG A 180 10.76 17.89 -2.06
N TRP A 181 9.72 17.09 -1.80
CA TRP A 181 9.89 15.70 -1.40
C TRP A 181 8.77 14.79 -1.87
N PHE A 182 9.12 13.50 -1.98
CA PHE A 182 8.20 12.40 -2.23
C PHE A 182 8.42 11.31 -1.18
N LEU A 183 7.34 10.93 -0.49
CA LEU A 183 7.34 9.91 0.55
C LEU A 183 6.61 8.66 0.05
N PHE A 184 7.27 7.52 0.12
CA PHE A 184 6.67 6.20 -0.09
C PHE A 184 6.67 5.43 1.23
N ILE A 185 5.54 4.80 1.58
CA ILE A 185 5.43 3.91 2.75
C ILE A 185 4.72 2.62 2.32
N ASN A 186 5.32 1.47 2.61
CA ASN A 186 4.67 0.17 2.55
C ASN A 186 4.32 -0.30 3.98
N CYS A 187 3.10 -0.79 4.20
CA CYS A 187 2.58 -1.18 5.51
C CYS A 187 2.19 -2.67 5.54
N PRO A 188 2.76 -3.50 6.44
CA PRO A 188 2.51 -4.95 6.50
C PRO A 188 1.27 -5.37 7.30
N GLU A 189 0.62 -4.45 8.03
CA GLU A 189 -0.35 -4.77 9.09
C GLU A 189 -1.58 -5.56 8.59
N THR A 190 -2.03 -5.31 7.35
CA THR A 190 -3.21 -5.96 6.75
C THR A 190 -2.94 -7.32 6.16
N HIS A 191 -1.68 -7.73 6.07
CA HIS A 191 -1.30 -9.05 5.59
C HIS A 191 -1.10 -10.01 6.77
N TYR A 192 -1.30 -11.31 6.53
CA TYR A 192 -1.08 -12.33 7.56
C TYR A 192 0.27 -12.13 8.27
N PRO A 193 0.34 -12.31 9.60
CA PRO A 193 -0.72 -12.83 10.46
C PRO A 193 -1.78 -11.80 10.93
N TYR A 194 -1.93 -10.65 10.24
CA TYR A 194 -2.88 -9.57 10.54
C TYR A 194 -2.62 -8.93 11.90
N ASP A 195 -1.45 -8.33 12.04
CA ASP A 195 -0.98 -7.82 13.31
C ASP A 195 -0.88 -6.29 13.27
N TRP A 196 -1.50 -5.64 14.26
CA TRP A 196 -1.46 -4.19 14.45
C TRP A 196 -0.83 -3.75 15.78
N GLY A 197 -0.20 -4.70 16.48
CA GLY A 197 0.51 -4.46 17.74
C GLY A 197 -0.34 -4.63 19.00
N GLU A 198 -1.56 -5.14 18.88
CA GLU A 198 -2.42 -5.50 20.03
C GLU A 198 -2.50 -7.03 20.24
N GLY A 199 -1.69 -7.79 19.51
CA GLY A 199 -1.63 -9.24 19.58
C GLY A 199 -2.73 -9.93 18.77
N ILE A 200 -2.59 -11.25 18.65
CA ILE A 200 -3.47 -12.10 17.85
C ILE A 200 -4.46 -12.83 18.77
N PRO A 201 -5.77 -12.92 18.46
CA PRO A 201 -6.69 -13.72 19.25
C PRO A 201 -6.31 -15.20 19.26
N GLU A 202 -6.43 -15.86 20.42
CA GLU A 202 -5.98 -17.26 20.60
C GLU A 202 -6.67 -18.24 19.65
N GLU A 203 -7.96 -18.01 19.38
CA GLU A 203 -8.73 -18.81 18.43
C GLU A 203 -8.20 -18.75 17.00
N VAL A 204 -7.69 -17.58 16.57
CA VAL A 204 -7.09 -17.40 15.23
C VAL A 204 -5.65 -17.92 15.24
N ARG A 205 -4.88 -17.61 16.29
CA ARG A 205 -3.51 -18.13 16.47
C ARG A 205 -3.48 -19.66 16.41
N GLY A 206 -4.48 -20.31 17.03
CA GLY A 206 -4.62 -21.76 17.05
C GLY A 206 -4.75 -22.44 15.68
N VAL A 207 -5.19 -21.72 14.64
CA VAL A 207 -5.28 -22.24 13.26
C VAL A 207 -4.11 -21.87 12.36
N PHE A 208 -3.11 -21.12 12.84
CA PHE A 208 -1.94 -20.77 12.04
C PHE A 208 -1.16 -21.97 11.48
N PRO A 209 -1.01 -23.10 12.19
CA PRO A 209 -0.43 -24.30 11.59
C PRO A 209 -1.21 -24.81 10.37
N LEU A 210 -2.54 -24.64 10.35
CA LEU A 210 -3.38 -25.01 9.20
C LEU A 210 -3.29 -23.97 8.09
N LEU A 211 -3.31 -22.68 8.45
CA LEU A 211 -3.12 -21.58 7.51
C LEU A 211 -1.78 -21.71 6.78
N GLY A 212 -0.70 -22.02 7.49
CA GLY A 212 0.62 -22.24 6.88
C GLY A 212 0.66 -23.41 5.89
N LYS A 213 -0.15 -24.46 6.08
CA LYS A 213 -0.35 -25.51 5.07
C LYS A 213 -1.18 -25.00 3.89
N ALA A 214 -2.23 -24.22 4.13
CA ALA A 214 -3.08 -23.66 3.07
C ALA A 214 -2.30 -22.73 2.13
N LEU A 215 -1.40 -21.93 2.70
CA LEU A 215 -0.50 -21.00 2.01
C LEU A 215 0.69 -21.69 1.33
N ASN A 216 0.79 -23.02 1.38
CA ASN A 216 1.92 -23.81 0.89
C ASN A 216 3.29 -23.41 1.49
N LEU A 217 3.32 -22.86 2.71
CA LEU A 217 4.56 -22.45 3.38
C LEU A 217 5.37 -23.65 3.89
N ARG A 218 4.70 -24.76 4.25
CA ARG A 218 5.34 -25.93 4.87
C ARG A 218 4.84 -27.31 4.40
N SER A 219 3.70 -27.39 3.72
CA SER A 219 3.13 -28.63 3.15
C SER A 219 1.94 -28.29 2.25
N ASN A 220 1.68 -29.10 1.21
CA ASN A 220 0.75 -28.73 0.13
C ASN A 220 -0.72 -29.15 0.30
N ARG A 221 -1.11 -29.87 1.36
CA ARG A 221 -2.50 -30.40 1.42
C ARG A 221 -3.10 -30.45 2.82
N LEU A 222 -4.19 -29.70 2.98
CA LEU A 222 -5.16 -29.86 4.06
C LEU A 222 -6.16 -30.99 3.75
N GLY A 223 -6.41 -31.84 4.73
CA GLY A 223 -7.52 -32.80 4.72
C GLY A 223 -8.89 -32.14 4.92
N PRO A 224 -10.01 -32.85 4.67
CA PRO A 224 -11.36 -32.26 4.76
C PRO A 224 -11.69 -31.62 6.12
N VAL A 225 -11.31 -32.27 7.22
CA VAL A 225 -11.53 -31.77 8.59
C VAL A 225 -10.70 -30.51 8.86
N GLU A 226 -9.43 -30.51 8.45
CA GLU A 226 -8.55 -29.35 8.63
C GLU A 226 -9.05 -28.15 7.79
N ARG A 227 -9.57 -28.39 6.58
CA ARG A 227 -10.20 -27.34 5.76
C ARG A 227 -11.41 -26.74 6.46
N GLN A 228 -12.27 -27.57 7.04
CA GLN A 228 -13.42 -27.10 7.80
C GLN A 228 -12.99 -26.29 9.02
N GLN A 229 -11.97 -26.75 9.76
CA GLN A 229 -11.44 -26.06 10.92
C GLN A 229 -10.88 -24.67 10.56
N LEU A 230 -10.10 -24.57 9.48
CA LEU A 230 -9.57 -23.30 9.00
C LEU A 230 -10.68 -22.37 8.49
N ALA A 231 -11.66 -22.91 7.75
CA ALA A 231 -12.80 -22.14 7.24
C ALA A 231 -13.64 -21.52 8.36
N MET A 232 -13.78 -22.18 9.52
CA MET A 232 -14.48 -21.61 10.68
C MET A 232 -13.80 -20.34 11.22
N GLN A 233 -12.50 -20.15 10.98
CA GLN A 233 -11.75 -18.97 11.42
C GLN A 233 -11.58 -17.89 10.34
N ALA A 234 -12.10 -18.11 9.12
CA ALA A 234 -12.09 -17.13 8.05
C ALA A 234 -12.66 -15.76 8.46
N PRO A 235 -13.82 -15.68 9.16
CA PRO A 235 -14.33 -14.40 9.64
C PRO A 235 -13.42 -13.73 10.67
N GLY A 236 -12.71 -14.51 11.49
CA GLY A 236 -11.75 -14.00 12.48
C GLY A 236 -10.55 -13.34 11.80
N MET A 237 -9.96 -13.99 10.80
CA MET A 237 -8.86 -13.43 10.01
C MET A 237 -9.27 -12.16 9.26
N HIS A 238 -10.45 -12.17 8.62
CA HIS A 238 -10.98 -10.96 7.97
C HIS A 238 -11.22 -9.82 8.97
N GLN A 239 -11.77 -10.13 10.15
CA GLN A 239 -11.97 -9.14 11.21
C GLN A 239 -10.65 -8.55 11.69
N MET A 240 -9.58 -9.34 11.77
CA MET A 240 -8.25 -8.83 12.10
C MET A 240 -7.70 -7.90 11.01
N GLN A 241 -7.86 -8.23 9.71
CA GLN A 241 -7.47 -7.32 8.63
C GLN A 241 -8.22 -5.96 8.73
N ILE A 242 -9.51 -5.98 9.08
CA ILE A 242 -10.29 -4.77 9.34
C ILE A 242 -9.70 -3.98 10.52
N LYS A 243 -9.35 -4.65 11.62
CA LYS A 243 -8.73 -4.00 12.80
C LYS A 243 -7.36 -3.40 12.51
N SER A 244 -6.55 -4.10 11.72
CA SER A 244 -5.29 -3.56 11.21
C SER A 244 -5.49 -2.27 10.42
N LEU A 245 -6.47 -2.23 9.52
CA LEU A 245 -6.79 -1.01 8.77
C LEU A 245 -7.29 0.13 9.68
N GLU A 246 -8.15 -0.15 10.66
CA GLU A 246 -8.59 0.85 11.65
C GLU A 246 -7.43 1.40 12.48
N ALA A 247 -6.44 0.56 12.81
CA ALA A 247 -5.24 0.97 13.54
C ALA A 247 -4.32 1.82 12.67
N MET A 248 -4.10 1.43 11.41
CA MET A 248 -3.33 2.21 10.44
C MET A 248 -3.98 3.57 10.16
N ASP A 249 -5.31 3.66 10.04
CA ASP A 249 -6.02 4.92 9.83
C ASP A 249 -5.70 5.96 10.92
N ARG A 250 -5.66 5.54 12.19
CA ARG A 250 -5.30 6.44 13.31
C ARG A 250 -3.89 7.00 13.15
N LYS A 251 -2.91 6.12 12.87
CA LYS A 251 -1.50 6.51 12.70
C LYS A 251 -1.29 7.38 11.46
N LEU A 252 -2.04 7.12 10.39
CA LEU A 252 -2.05 7.96 9.19
C LEU A 252 -2.63 9.34 9.46
N GLY A 253 -3.63 9.47 10.33
CA GLY A 253 -4.11 10.76 10.83
C GLY A 253 -2.97 11.59 11.43
N ASP A 254 -2.19 11.00 12.33
CA ASP A 254 -1.03 11.65 12.94
C ASP A 254 0.03 12.01 11.89
N LEU A 255 0.34 11.10 10.96
CA LEU A 255 1.27 11.36 9.86
C LEU A 255 0.81 12.55 9.01
N PHE A 256 -0.45 12.58 8.59
CA PHE A 256 -0.99 13.65 7.74
C PHE A 256 -0.99 15.00 8.45
N ILE A 257 -1.30 15.04 9.75
CA ILE A 257 -1.20 16.27 10.56
C ILE A 257 0.25 16.77 10.57
N GLN A 258 1.21 15.90 10.87
CA GLN A 258 2.61 16.28 10.98
C GLN A 258 3.23 16.67 9.63
N LEU A 259 2.90 15.97 8.54
CA LEU A 259 3.36 16.31 7.19
C LEU A 259 2.87 17.71 6.77
N LYS A 260 1.62 18.07 7.08
CA LYS A 260 1.09 19.42 6.83
C LYS A 260 1.86 20.51 7.60
N LEU A 261 2.33 20.20 8.81
CA LEU A 261 3.10 21.15 9.61
C LEU A 261 4.50 21.42 9.05
N VAL A 262 5.15 20.41 8.45
CA VAL A 262 6.52 20.54 7.92
C VAL A 262 6.58 20.94 6.45
N SER A 263 5.51 20.70 5.69
CA SER A 263 5.44 21.03 4.26
C SER A 263 5.13 22.50 4.02
N LYS A 264 5.88 23.14 3.11
CA LYS A 264 5.59 24.48 2.60
C LYS A 264 4.69 24.50 1.36
N LYS A 265 4.33 23.32 0.86
CA LYS A 265 3.55 23.10 -0.36
C LYS A 265 2.35 22.21 -0.02
N ASN A 266 1.28 22.32 -0.80
CA ASN A 266 0.22 21.33 -0.79
C ASN A 266 0.81 19.94 -1.04
N ILE A 267 0.20 18.92 -0.44
CA ILE A 267 0.65 17.53 -0.55
C ILE A 267 -0.44 16.75 -1.25
N TYR A 268 -0.16 16.12 -2.40
CA TYR A 268 -1.06 15.10 -2.90
C TYR A 268 -0.79 13.78 -2.16
N VAL A 269 -1.86 13.04 -1.85
CA VAL A 269 -1.77 11.77 -1.11
C VAL A 269 -2.54 10.71 -1.86
N PHE A 270 -1.88 9.59 -2.10
CA PHE A 270 -2.48 8.36 -2.61
C PHE A 270 -2.27 7.25 -1.58
N VAL A 271 -3.37 6.59 -1.20
CA VAL A 271 -3.35 5.43 -0.30
C VAL A 271 -4.09 4.29 -0.97
N CYS A 272 -3.47 3.12 -1.08
CA CYS A 272 -4.11 1.96 -1.71
C CYS A 272 -3.63 0.62 -1.16
N GLY A 273 -4.35 -0.46 -1.44
CA GLY A 273 -3.79 -1.81 -1.34
C GLY A 273 -2.92 -2.15 -2.56
N ASP A 274 -1.87 -2.95 -2.38
CA ASP A 274 -1.13 -3.52 -3.51
C ASP A 274 -1.90 -4.66 -4.19
N HIS A 275 -2.50 -5.53 -3.39
CA HIS A 275 -3.48 -6.55 -3.75
C HIS A 275 -4.34 -6.83 -2.52
N GLY A 276 -5.30 -7.74 -2.65
CA GLY A 276 -6.02 -8.33 -1.51
C GLY A 276 -5.59 -9.78 -1.27
N GLU A 277 -6.44 -10.54 -0.59
CA GLU A 277 -6.21 -11.96 -0.29
C GLU A 277 -7.50 -12.73 -0.05
N ASN A 278 -7.43 -14.04 -0.22
CA ASN A 278 -8.51 -14.96 0.10
C ASN A 278 -8.46 -15.42 1.57
N PHE A 279 -9.63 -15.47 2.21
CA PHE A 279 -9.81 -15.99 3.58
C PHE A 279 -10.45 -17.39 3.60
N GLY A 280 -10.67 -18.00 2.43
CA GLY A 280 -11.32 -19.31 2.30
C GLY A 280 -12.28 -19.39 1.11
N GLU A 281 -12.46 -18.29 0.36
CA GLU A 281 -13.31 -18.28 -0.82
C GLU A 281 -12.83 -19.32 -1.83
N SER A 282 -13.74 -20.15 -2.32
CA SER A 282 -13.41 -21.31 -3.18
C SER A 282 -12.34 -22.26 -2.59
N GLY A 283 -12.14 -22.25 -1.27
CA GLY A 283 -11.11 -23.03 -0.58
C GLY A 283 -9.69 -22.48 -0.73
N LEU A 284 -9.54 -21.24 -1.18
CA LEU A 284 -8.27 -20.54 -1.37
C LEU A 284 -7.92 -19.69 -0.14
N TYR A 285 -6.63 -19.52 0.14
CA TYR A 285 -6.12 -18.71 1.23
C TYR A 285 -4.89 -17.92 0.77
N GLY A 286 -4.78 -16.66 1.20
CA GLY A 286 -3.70 -15.77 0.82
C GLY A 286 -3.86 -15.18 -0.58
N HIS A 287 -2.75 -14.76 -1.16
CA HIS A 287 -2.70 -14.06 -2.45
C HIS A 287 -2.16 -14.96 -3.58
N MET A 288 -1.80 -14.39 -4.74
CA MET A 288 -1.43 -15.12 -5.99
C MET A 288 -2.57 -15.87 -6.68
N HIS A 289 -3.82 -15.53 -6.38
CA HIS A 289 -4.99 -16.07 -7.06
C HIS A 289 -5.67 -14.98 -7.89
N PRO A 290 -6.14 -15.26 -9.12
CA PRO A 290 -6.84 -14.29 -9.95
C PRO A 290 -8.32 -14.14 -9.52
N THR A 291 -8.54 -13.96 -8.22
CA THR A 291 -9.86 -13.83 -7.59
C THR A 291 -10.22 -12.37 -7.38
N GLU A 292 -11.51 -12.09 -7.22
CA GLU A 292 -12.00 -10.73 -6.95
C GLU A 292 -11.48 -10.20 -5.61
N GLU A 293 -11.30 -11.08 -4.62
CA GLU A 293 -10.74 -10.74 -3.31
C GLU A 293 -9.27 -10.33 -3.40
N CYS A 294 -8.49 -10.95 -4.29
CA CYS A 294 -7.09 -10.56 -4.53
C CYS A 294 -6.96 -9.34 -5.44
N LEU A 295 -7.87 -9.17 -6.41
CA LEU A 295 -7.76 -8.11 -7.42
C LEU A 295 -8.38 -6.78 -6.99
N SER A 296 -9.40 -6.80 -6.13
CA SER A 296 -10.09 -5.57 -5.71
C SER A 296 -9.51 -5.00 -4.41
N VAL A 297 -8.98 -3.79 -4.50
CA VAL A 297 -8.26 -3.10 -3.43
C VAL A 297 -8.90 -1.74 -3.13
N PRO A 298 -8.73 -1.22 -1.90
CA PRO A 298 -9.18 0.12 -1.58
C PRO A 298 -8.24 1.16 -2.19
N LEU A 299 -8.78 2.34 -2.52
CA LEU A 299 -8.03 3.50 -2.99
C LEU A 299 -8.63 4.79 -2.42
N TRP A 300 -7.77 5.62 -1.81
CA TRP A 300 -8.08 6.98 -1.39
C TRP A 300 -7.08 7.93 -2.06
N MET A 301 -7.57 9.04 -2.63
CA MET A 301 -6.71 10.03 -3.26
C MET A 301 -7.21 11.46 -3.02
N GLY A 302 -6.29 12.39 -2.76
CA GLY A 302 -6.64 13.80 -2.61
C GLY A 302 -5.47 14.71 -2.31
N ILE A 303 -5.77 15.88 -1.76
CA ILE A 303 -4.81 16.88 -1.31
C ILE A 303 -4.97 17.09 0.20
N LEU A 304 -3.84 17.15 0.91
CA LEU A 304 -3.76 17.63 2.30
C LEU A 304 -3.47 19.12 2.39
#